data_AF-A0A2N1UZN1-F1
#
_entry.id   AF-A0A2N1UZN1-F1
#
_cell.length_a   1.000
_cell.length_b   1.000
_cell.length_c   1.000
_cell.angle_alpha   90.00
_cell.angle_beta   90.00
_cell.angle_gamma   90.00
#
_symmetry.space_group_name_H-M   'P 1'
#
loop_
_entity.id
_entity.type
_entity.pdbx_description
1 polymer ?
#
loop_
_entity_poly.entity_id
_entity_poly.type
_entity_poly.pdbx_seq_one_letter_code
_entity_poly.pdbx_strand_id
1 'polypeptide(L)'
;LNTDNRVVYITGAYTVTLPASPATGQLIQIYSESTTATLNPQSKVFRDGGSDYGTSAFSDFTAGTNLSLYYNGAKWLPVGRR
;
A
#
# COMPACT_ATOMS: atom_id res chain seq x y z
N LEU A 1 -6.62 -2.42 9.23
CA LEU A 1 -7.16 -1.17 8.64
C LEU A 1 -8.60 -1.41 8.17
N ASN A 2 -9.50 -0.41 8.20
CA ASN A 2 -10.89 -0.50 7.73
C ASN A 2 -11.07 0.12 6.32
N THR A 3 -12.30 0.27 5.82
CA THR A 3 -12.61 0.75 4.45
C THR A 3 -12.57 2.26 4.24
N ASP A 4 -12.32 3.05 5.29
CA ASP A 4 -12.22 4.51 5.19
C ASP A 4 -10.89 4.93 4.56
N ASN A 5 -10.89 6.10 3.91
CA ASN A 5 -9.67 6.79 3.54
C ASN A 5 -8.87 7.13 4.79
N ARG A 6 -7.55 6.93 4.76
CA ARG A 6 -6.73 7.09 5.96
C ARG A 6 -5.29 7.46 5.67
N VAL A 7 -4.66 8.02 6.70
CA VAL A 7 -3.21 8.15 6.81
C VAL A 7 -2.73 7.11 7.83
N VAL A 8 -1.66 6.40 7.49
CA VAL A 8 -0.98 5.41 8.34
C VAL A 8 0.46 5.89 8.54
N TYR A 9 0.91 5.94 9.79
CA TYR A 9 2.29 6.26 10.15
C TYR A 9 2.91 5.08 10.87
N ILE A 10 4.09 4.62 10.43
CA ILE A 10 4.84 3.54 11.08
C ILE A 10 6.30 3.97 11.29
N THR A 11 6.85 3.61 12.45
CA THR A 11 8.20 4.01 12.89
C THR A 11 9.23 2.88 12.80
N GLY A 12 8.86 1.73 12.25
CA GLY A 12 9.72 0.54 12.21
C GLY A 12 9.39 -0.38 11.04
N ALA A 13 10.16 -1.47 10.93
CA ALA A 13 9.99 -2.49 9.89
C ALA A 13 8.77 -3.39 10.18
N TYR A 14 7.58 -2.79 10.23
CA TYR A 14 6.32 -3.49 10.44
C TYR A 14 5.68 -3.90 9.12
N THR A 15 4.79 -4.88 9.20
CA THR A 15 3.87 -5.21 8.10
C THR A 15 2.58 -4.41 8.26
N VAL A 16 2.30 -3.54 7.29
CA VAL A 16 1.00 -2.87 7.18
C VAL A 16 0.05 -3.78 6.41
N THR A 17 -0.92 -4.35 7.13
CA THR A 17 -2.00 -5.14 6.53
C THR A 17 -3.12 -4.23 6.05
N LEU A 18 -3.32 -4.18 4.73
CA LEU A 18 -4.37 -3.41 4.08
C LEU A 18 -5.75 -3.98 4.39
N PRO A 19 -6.85 -3.24 4.17
CA PRO A 19 -8.21 -3.76 4.41
C PRO A 19 -8.51 -5.04 3.61
N ALA A 20 -9.25 -5.98 4.20
CA ALA A 20 -9.63 -7.24 3.53
C ALA A 20 -10.65 -7.01 2.41
N SER A 21 -11.55 -6.05 2.64
CA SER A 21 -12.68 -5.70 1.76
C SER A 21 -12.67 -4.19 1.47
N PRO A 22 -11.64 -3.65 0.79
CA PRO A 22 -11.55 -2.23 0.51
C PRO A 22 -12.67 -1.76 -0.41
N ALA A 23 -13.09 -0.51 -0.24
CA ALA A 23 -14.09 0.11 -1.11
C ALA A 23 -13.43 0.60 -2.41
N THR A 24 -14.11 0.47 -3.55
CA THR A 24 -13.65 1.07 -4.80
C THR A 24 -13.47 2.57 -4.61
N GLY A 25 -12.31 3.09 -4.99
CA GLY A 25 -11.95 4.49 -4.79
C GLY A 25 -11.20 4.78 -3.49
N GLN A 26 -11.01 3.79 -2.61
CA GLN A 26 -10.33 3.99 -1.33
C GLN A 26 -8.88 4.44 -1.53
N LEU A 27 -8.49 5.48 -0.78
CA LEU A 27 -7.14 6.02 -0.71
C LEU A 27 -6.51 5.76 0.66
N ILE A 28 -5.30 5.20 0.65
CA ILE A 28 -4.48 5.02 1.85
C ILE A 28 -3.15 5.71 1.61
N GLN A 29 -2.84 6.71 2.43
CA GLN A 29 -1.50 7.29 2.51
C GLN A 29 -0.74 6.63 3.63
N ILE A 30 0.47 6.17 3.33
CA ILE A 30 1.34 5.48 4.28
C ILE A 30 2.65 6.24 4.35
N TYR A 31 3.07 6.53 5.58
CA TYR A 31 4.35 7.12 5.91
C TYR A 31 5.12 6.11 6.76
N SER A 32 6.36 5.84 6.39
CA SER A 32 7.22 4.88 7.06
C SER A 32 8.60 5.44 7.30
N GLU A 33 9.09 5.36 8.54
CA GLU A 33 10.50 5.62 8.85
C GLU A 33 11.43 4.46 8.42
N SER A 34 10.87 3.32 8.01
CA SER A 34 11.61 2.16 7.53
C SER A 34 11.23 1.79 6.09
N THR A 35 12.21 1.81 5.18
CA THR A 35 12.01 1.35 3.79
C THR A 35 11.84 -0.17 3.68
N THR A 36 12.24 -0.92 4.72
CA THR A 36 12.07 -2.38 4.80
C THR A 36 10.73 -2.80 5.40
N ALA A 37 9.87 -1.85 5.78
CA ALA A 37 8.49 -2.15 6.11
C ALA A 37 7.80 -2.86 4.93
N THR A 38 6.83 -3.73 5.24
CA THR A 38 6.14 -4.52 4.22
C THR A 38 4.66 -4.17 4.17
N LEU A 39 4.06 -4.41 3.01
CA LEU A 39 2.66 -4.15 2.72
C LEU A 39 2.01 -5.48 2.38
N ASN A 40 0.97 -5.85 3.12
CA ASN A 40 0.20 -7.05 2.85
C ASN A 40 -1.17 -6.66 2.27
N PRO A 41 -1.46 -6.98 0.99
CA PRO A 41 -2.74 -6.67 0.35
C PRO A 41 -3.86 -7.66 0.71
N GLN A 42 -3.59 -8.61 1.61
CA GLN A 42 -4.45 -9.74 1.95
C GLN A 42 -4.80 -10.58 0.71
N SER A 43 -6.08 -10.77 0.43
CA SER A 43 -6.59 -11.51 -0.75
C SER A 43 -6.60 -10.69 -2.03
N LYS A 44 -6.12 -9.44 -1.99
CA LYS A 44 -5.95 -8.58 -3.17
C LYS A 44 -4.51 -8.63 -3.64
N VAL A 45 -4.20 -7.84 -4.66
CA VAL A 45 -2.84 -7.70 -5.20
C VAL A 45 -2.50 -6.23 -5.38
N PHE A 46 -1.22 -5.91 -5.34
CA PHE A 46 -0.69 -4.70 -5.93
C PHE A 46 -0.59 -4.86 -7.44
N ARG A 47 -0.90 -3.82 -8.19
CA ARG A 47 -0.69 -3.74 -9.65
C ARG A 47 0.24 -2.60 -9.94
N ASP A 48 1.37 -2.93 -10.54
CA ASP A 48 2.39 -1.94 -10.81
C ASP A 48 3.29 -2.38 -11.98
N GLY A 49 3.75 -1.44 -12.80
CA GLY A 49 4.62 -1.72 -13.95
C GLY A 49 4.10 -2.76 -14.94
N GLY A 50 2.78 -3.05 -14.96
CA GLY A 50 2.20 -4.09 -15.82
C GLY A 50 2.14 -5.50 -15.19
N SER A 51 2.52 -5.65 -13.92
CA SER A 51 2.56 -6.93 -13.20
C SER A 51 1.76 -6.88 -11.90
N ASP A 52 1.37 -8.05 -11.40
CA ASP A 52 0.64 -8.20 -10.14
C ASP A 52 1.57 -8.78 -9.06
N TYR A 53 1.44 -8.27 -7.84
CA TYR A 53 2.29 -8.64 -6.70
C TYR A 53 1.46 -8.89 -5.45
N GLY A 54 1.91 -9.84 -4.62
CA GLY A 54 1.34 -10.14 -3.31
C GLY A 54 1.90 -9.22 -2.23
N THR A 55 2.36 -9.77 -1.12
CA THR A 55 3.10 -8.99 -0.11
C THR A 55 4.37 -8.40 -0.74
N SER A 56 4.59 -7.10 -0.51
CA SER A 56 5.70 -6.34 -1.10
C SER A 56 6.39 -5.47 -0.05
N ALA A 57 7.65 -5.13 -0.27
CA ALA A 57 8.35 -4.16 0.55
C ALA A 57 7.91 -2.74 0.16
N PHE A 58 7.99 -1.81 1.10
CA PHE A 58 7.71 -0.39 0.85
C PHE A 58 8.61 0.17 -0.26
N SER A 59 9.88 -0.24 -0.24
CA SER A 59 10.91 0.09 -1.24
C SER A 59 10.58 -0.36 -2.66
N ASP A 60 9.66 -1.31 -2.87
CA ASP A 60 9.28 -1.77 -4.20
C ASP A 60 8.48 -0.69 -4.96
N PHE A 61 7.80 0.18 -4.22
CA PHE A 61 6.90 1.19 -4.80
C PHE A 61 7.45 2.62 -4.73
N THR A 62 8.35 2.90 -3.79
CA THR A 62 8.88 4.24 -3.54
C THR A 62 10.31 4.18 -3.00
N ALA A 63 11.15 5.12 -3.44
CA ALA A 63 12.47 5.35 -2.84
C ALA A 63 12.39 6.23 -1.56
N GLY A 64 11.21 6.79 -1.27
CA GLY A 64 10.96 7.67 -0.14
C GLY A 64 10.27 6.99 1.04
N THR A 65 9.93 7.79 2.03
CA THR A 65 9.22 7.37 3.25
C THR A 65 7.71 7.49 3.11
N ASN A 66 7.19 7.79 1.93
CA ASN A 66 5.76 7.98 1.68
C ASN A 66 5.28 7.19 0.45
N LEU A 67 4.11 6.56 0.59
CA LEU A 67 3.42 5.84 -0.47
C LEU A 67 1.93 6.15 -0.40
N SER A 68 1.31 6.42 -1.55
CA SER A 68 -0.14 6.50 -1.67
C SER A 68 -0.64 5.28 -2.43
N LEU A 69 -1.68 4.62 -1.92
CA LEU A 69 -2.33 3.48 -2.53
C LEU A 69 -3.78 3.81 -2.86
N TYR A 70 -4.20 3.48 -4.07
CA TYR A 70 -5.57 3.62 -4.55
C TYR A 70 -6.17 2.25 -4.88
N TYR A 71 -7.35 1.94 -4.36
CA TYR A 71 -8.06 0.71 -4.73
C TYR A 71 -9.01 0.94 -5.90
N ASN A 72 -8.78 0.25 -7.02
CA ASN A 72 -9.59 0.42 -8.23
C ASN A 72 -10.84 -0.49 -8.30
N GLY A 73 -11.17 -1.19 -7.21
CA GLY A 73 -12.25 -2.18 -7.17
C GLY A 73 -11.77 -3.63 -7.34
N ALA A 74 -10.51 -3.83 -7.71
CA ALA A 74 -9.89 -5.16 -7.78
C ALA A 74 -8.49 -5.20 -7.17
N LYS A 75 -7.67 -4.17 -7.43
CA LYS A 75 -6.24 -4.12 -7.13
C LYS A 75 -5.85 -2.80 -6.48
N TRP A 76 -4.77 -2.84 -5.71
CA TRP A 76 -4.14 -1.65 -5.15
C TRP A 76 -3.11 -1.08 -6.15
N LEU A 77 -3.23 0.20 -6.46
CA LEU A 77 -2.34 0.92 -7.36
C LEU A 77 -1.48 1.88 -6.53
N PRO A 78 -0.13 1.80 -6.60
CA PRO A 78 0.71 2.87 -6.09
C PRO A 78 0.50 4.13 -6.94
N VAL A 79 0.27 5.26 -6.27
CA VAL A 79 0.00 6.56 -6.91
C VAL A 79 1.20 7.48 -6.70
N GLY A 80 1.62 8.16 -7.79
CA GLY A 80 2.61 9.23 -7.70
C GLY A 80 4.07 8.78 -7.69
N ARG A 81 4.41 7.71 -8.43
CA ARG A 81 5.81 7.32 -8.65
C ARG A 81 6.64 8.50 -9.15
N ARG A 82 7.80 8.69 -8.54
CA ARG A 82 8.91 9.52 -9.06
C ARG A 82 10.07 8.61 -9.36
#